data_AF-A0A2V9TQC6-F1
#
_entry.id   AF-A0A2V9TQC6-F1
#
_cell.length_a   1.000
_cell.length_b   1.000
_cell.length_c   1.000
_cell.angle_alpha   90.00
_cell.angle_beta   90.00
_cell.angle_gamma   90.00
#
_symmetry.space_group_name_H-M   'P 1'
#
loop_
_entity.id
_entity.type
_entity.pdbx_description
1 polymer ?
#
loop_
_entity_poly.entity_id
_entity_poly.type
_entity_poly.pdbx_seq_one_letter_code
_entity_poly.pdbx_strand_id
1 'polypeptide(L)'
;MSLFRTETHEGGTRRIKASYSLSGSILLALGNLKSTVTEGHFRLGMMELPWLVLENLTSDEDDDEDESVSYDSRLVEFYRETHRAFLAHADDRLAVAVFLQPLVGTDDTALSDEVKAAWWYPELKREISNRTPFYRDARRVLAELKERSRGERQICIADLSDTFRDVTETVYADTGHLFPNGNRIVAARVLDELASCGLVVKPAP
;
A
#
# COMPACT_ATOMS: atom_id res chain seq x y z
N MET A 1 -6.53 -20.30 -0.86
CA MET A 1 -7.26 -19.06 -1.27
C MET A 1 -6.25 -17.93 -1.43
N SER A 2 -6.55 -16.86 -2.17
CA SER A 2 -5.60 -15.74 -2.32
C SER A 2 -5.33 -15.07 -0.95
N LEU A 3 -4.06 -14.86 -0.62
CA LEU A 3 -3.57 -14.18 0.60
C LEU A 3 -4.12 -12.74 0.76
N PHE A 4 -4.72 -12.19 -0.30
CA PHE A 4 -5.28 -10.84 -0.35
C PHE A 4 -6.81 -10.80 -0.33
N ARG A 5 -7.47 -11.96 -0.23
CA ARG A 5 -8.93 -12.05 -0.22
C ARG A 5 -9.42 -12.19 1.22
N THR A 6 -10.07 -11.15 1.75
CA THR A 6 -10.86 -11.28 2.97
C THR A 6 -12.24 -11.82 2.61
N GLU A 7 -12.75 -12.79 3.36
CA GLU A 7 -14.08 -13.38 3.13
C GLU A 7 -15.22 -12.39 3.39
N THR A 8 -14.94 -11.34 4.15
CA THR A 8 -15.91 -10.33 4.57
C THR A 8 -15.38 -8.92 4.32
N HIS A 9 -16.32 -7.99 4.09
CA HIS A 9 -16.04 -6.57 3.89
C HIS A 9 -15.41 -5.94 5.14
N GLU A 10 -15.96 -6.27 6.32
CA GLU A 10 -15.45 -5.80 7.62
C GLU A 10 -14.00 -6.27 7.89
N GLY A 11 -13.66 -7.49 7.47
CA GLY A 11 -12.29 -8.01 7.55
C GLY A 11 -11.32 -7.25 6.66
N GLY A 12 -11.76 -6.78 5.49
CA GLY A 12 -10.96 -5.93 4.60
C GLY A 12 -10.70 -4.55 5.22
N THR A 13 -11.75 -3.91 5.72
CA THR A 13 -11.68 -2.58 6.33
C THR A 13 -10.77 -2.56 7.56
N ARG A 14 -10.88 -3.57 8.43
CA ARG A 14 -10.01 -3.71 9.61
C ARG A 14 -8.53 -3.84 9.21
N ARG A 15 -8.24 -4.55 8.12
CA ARG A 15 -6.88 -4.74 7.63
C ARG A 15 -6.31 -3.47 7.00
N ILE A 16 -7.09 -2.69 6.27
CA ILE A 16 -6.63 -1.41 5.74
C ILE A 16 -6.41 -0.38 6.85
N LYS A 17 -7.32 -0.30 7.83
CA LYS A 17 -7.11 0.54 9.03
C LYS A 17 -5.85 0.14 9.81
N ALA A 18 -5.63 -1.16 9.96
CA ALA A 18 -4.42 -1.70 10.58
C ALA A 18 -3.14 -1.33 9.79
N SER A 19 -3.19 -1.19 8.45
CA SER A 19 -2.02 -0.77 7.67
C SER A 19 -1.58 0.68 7.91
N TYR A 20 -2.42 1.49 8.56
CA TYR A 20 -2.12 2.88 8.92
C TYR A 20 -1.55 3.04 10.34
N SER A 21 -1.54 1.96 11.13
CA SER A 21 -0.86 1.94 12.43
C SER A 21 0.31 0.95 12.41
N LEU A 22 1.34 1.24 13.21
CA LEU A 22 2.52 0.39 13.31
C LEU A 22 2.17 -1.00 13.87
N SER A 23 1.37 -1.03 14.93
CA SER A 23 0.83 -2.25 15.54
C SER A 23 -0.06 -3.04 14.58
N GLY A 24 -0.91 -2.35 13.82
CA GLY A 24 -1.78 -2.98 12.84
C GLY A 24 -1.02 -3.56 11.64
N SER A 25 -0.01 -2.85 11.15
CA SER A 25 0.85 -3.32 10.04
C SER A 25 1.65 -4.56 10.45
N ILE A 26 2.11 -4.60 11.70
CA ILE A 26 2.74 -5.77 12.32
C ILE A 26 1.77 -6.95 12.40
N LEU A 27 0.53 -6.73 12.84
CA LEU A 27 -0.50 -7.79 12.92
C LEU A 27 -0.88 -8.34 11.53
N LEU A 28 -0.89 -7.50 10.49
CA LEU A 28 -1.11 -7.92 9.11
C LEU A 28 0.04 -8.78 8.58
N ALA A 29 1.27 -8.36 8.84
CA ALA A 29 2.45 -9.11 8.49
C ALA A 29 2.45 -10.49 9.18
N LEU A 30 2.15 -10.55 10.47
CA LEU A 30 2.03 -11.80 11.25
C LEU A 30 0.86 -12.68 10.80
N GLY A 31 -0.30 -12.10 10.48
CA GLY A 31 -1.47 -12.83 9.98
C GLY A 31 -1.22 -13.47 8.61
N ASN A 32 -0.52 -12.76 7.73
CA ASN A 32 -0.08 -13.29 6.44
C ASN A 32 1.02 -14.36 6.62
N LEU A 33 1.92 -14.18 7.58
CA LEU A 33 2.96 -15.15 7.93
C LEU A 33 2.34 -16.45 8.45
N LYS A 34 1.35 -16.39 9.34
CA LYS A 34 0.66 -17.56 9.90
C LYS A 34 -0.06 -18.37 8.81
N SER A 35 -0.82 -17.69 7.93
CA SER A 35 -1.47 -18.33 6.78
C SER A 35 -0.46 -19.01 5.84
N THR A 36 0.69 -18.36 5.60
CA THR A 36 1.77 -18.89 4.75
C THR A 36 2.49 -20.10 5.38
N VAL A 37 2.65 -20.11 6.72
CA VAL A 37 3.28 -21.21 7.46
C VAL A 37 2.35 -22.42 7.61
N THR A 38 1.04 -22.22 7.71
CA THR A 38 0.08 -23.33 7.95
C THR A 38 -0.51 -23.96 6.69
N GLU A 39 -0.47 -23.30 5.52
CA GLU A 39 -1.20 -23.76 4.31
C GLU A 39 -0.35 -24.15 3.08
N GLY A 40 0.99 -24.05 3.08
CA GLY A 40 1.75 -24.64 1.96
C GLY A 40 3.22 -24.27 1.84
N HIS A 41 4.06 -25.31 1.93
CA HIS A 41 5.45 -25.46 1.47
C HIS A 41 6.15 -24.26 0.82
N PHE A 42 6.95 -23.50 1.58
CA PHE A 42 8.23 -22.94 1.10
C PHE A 42 9.22 -22.71 2.25
N ARG A 43 10.51 -22.83 1.93
CA ARG A 43 11.64 -22.96 2.86
C ARG A 43 11.96 -21.67 3.61
N LEU A 44 12.19 -21.84 4.91
CA LEU A 44 12.78 -20.88 5.84
C LEU A 44 13.96 -20.15 5.23
N GLY A 45 13.95 -18.82 5.36
CA GLY A 45 15.15 -18.01 5.19
C GLY A 45 14.84 -16.53 5.09
N MET A 46 14.18 -15.94 6.10
CA MET A 46 14.18 -14.50 6.45
C MET A 46 13.26 -14.30 7.67
N MET A 47 13.69 -14.75 8.85
CA MET A 47 12.86 -14.66 10.08
C MET A 47 13.52 -13.84 11.22
N GLU A 48 14.69 -13.24 11.03
CA GLU A 48 15.39 -12.54 12.12
C GLU A 48 15.21 -11.02 12.13
N LEU A 49 14.91 -10.37 11.00
CA LEU A 49 14.85 -8.91 10.93
C LEU A 49 13.55 -8.28 11.47
N PRO A 50 12.35 -8.86 11.25
CA PRO A 50 11.13 -8.29 11.83
C PRO A 50 11.04 -8.47 13.35
N TRP A 51 11.61 -9.54 13.91
CA TRP A 51 11.47 -9.89 15.33
C TRP A 51 12.23 -8.94 16.26
N LEU A 52 13.48 -8.58 15.93
CA LEU A 52 14.29 -7.64 16.72
C LEU A 52 13.78 -6.19 16.69
N VAL A 53 13.00 -5.83 15.66
CA VAL A 53 12.32 -4.54 15.57
C VAL A 53 10.99 -4.57 16.35
N LEU A 54 10.36 -5.74 16.47
CA LEU A 54 9.10 -5.96 17.19
C LEU A 54 9.21 -5.78 18.71
N GLU A 55 10.28 -6.27 19.35
CA GLU A 55 10.43 -6.20 20.83
C GLU A 55 10.52 -4.77 21.36
N ASN A 56 10.96 -3.80 20.55
CA ASN A 56 11.06 -2.39 20.95
C ASN A 56 9.77 -1.58 20.75
N LEU A 57 8.71 -2.15 20.16
CA LEU A 57 7.52 -1.41 19.73
C LEU A 57 6.21 -1.88 20.38
N THR A 58 6.23 -2.96 21.16
CA THR A 58 5.05 -3.47 21.88
C THR A 58 4.88 -2.90 23.29
N SER A 59 5.66 -1.88 23.67
CA SER A 59 5.37 -1.07 24.87
C SER A 59 4.63 0.20 24.45
N ASP A 60 3.32 0.09 24.27
CA ASP A 60 2.34 0.93 24.98
C ASP A 60 0.96 0.77 24.33
N GLU A 61 0.00 0.51 25.21
CA GLU A 61 -1.40 0.16 24.99
C GLU A 61 -2.26 1.41 24.71
N ASP A 62 -3.40 1.14 24.06
CA ASP A 62 -4.70 1.85 24.09
C ASP A 62 -4.75 3.29 24.63
N ASP A 63 -5.15 4.24 23.78
CA ASP A 63 -6.00 5.36 24.23
C ASP A 63 -6.88 5.93 23.09
N ASP A 64 -8.18 6.00 23.39
CA ASP A 64 -9.23 6.68 22.64
C ASP A 64 -9.11 8.19 22.87
N GLU A 65 -8.45 8.96 21.98
CA GLU A 65 -8.60 10.41 22.00
C GLU A 65 -8.39 11.05 20.62
N ASP A 66 -9.19 12.10 20.36
CA ASP A 66 -9.29 12.91 19.14
C ASP A 66 -8.03 13.80 18.96
N GLU A 67 -6.85 13.19 19.10
CA GLU A 67 -5.58 13.85 18.84
C GLU A 67 -5.32 13.90 17.34
N SER A 68 -5.01 15.10 16.84
CA SER A 68 -4.41 15.25 15.52
C SER A 68 -3.04 14.56 15.53
N VAL A 69 -3.02 13.26 15.27
CA VAL A 69 -1.78 12.48 15.17
C VAL A 69 -0.93 13.17 14.12
N SER A 70 0.16 13.81 14.54
CA SER A 70 1.06 14.48 13.62
C SER A 70 1.79 13.45 12.78
N TYR A 71 1.92 13.69 11.47
CA TYR A 71 2.69 12.86 10.56
C TYR A 71 4.04 12.42 11.15
N ASP A 72 4.23 11.11 11.28
CA ASP A 72 5.46 10.50 11.76
C ASP A 72 6.32 10.04 10.58
N SER A 73 7.46 10.70 10.38
CA SER A 73 8.38 10.39 9.29
C SER A 73 9.00 8.99 9.38
N ARG A 74 8.97 8.34 10.55
CA ARG A 74 9.42 6.94 10.71
C ARG A 74 8.61 5.99 9.82
N LEU A 75 7.35 6.31 9.52
CA LEU A 75 6.50 5.52 8.62
C LEU A 75 7.09 5.39 7.21
N VAL A 76 7.85 6.39 6.74
CA VAL A 76 8.52 6.33 5.43
C VAL A 76 9.70 5.39 5.42
N GLU A 77 10.43 5.29 6.55
CA GLU A 77 11.52 4.32 6.67
C GLU A 77 10.97 2.90 6.75
N PHE A 78 9.86 2.67 7.46
CA PHE A 78 9.15 1.40 7.39
C PHE A 78 8.67 1.06 5.98
N TYR A 79 8.11 2.03 5.26
CA TYR A 79 7.72 1.87 3.86
C TYR A 79 8.93 1.47 2.99
N ARG A 80 10.07 2.13 3.17
CA ARG A 80 11.32 1.83 2.45
C ARG A 80 11.79 0.41 2.70
N GLU A 81 11.96 0.03 3.97
CA GLU A 81 12.53 -1.28 4.31
C GLU A 81 11.59 -2.42 3.91
N THR A 82 10.28 -2.23 4.04
CA THR A 82 9.28 -3.21 3.58
C THR A 82 9.39 -3.46 2.07
N HIS A 83 9.41 -2.40 1.28
CA HIS A 83 9.52 -2.54 -0.18
C HIS A 83 10.88 -3.07 -0.61
N ARG A 84 11.96 -2.65 0.07
CA ARG A 84 13.30 -3.21 -0.18
C ARG A 84 13.34 -4.72 0.08
N ALA A 85 12.80 -5.17 1.21
CA ALA A 85 12.73 -6.59 1.53
C ALA A 85 11.88 -7.36 0.51
N PHE A 86 10.76 -6.78 0.07
CA PHE A 86 9.90 -7.40 -0.94
C PHE A 86 10.61 -7.54 -2.30
N LEU A 87 11.31 -6.49 -2.74
CA LEU A 87 12.07 -6.49 -3.99
C LEU A 87 13.24 -7.48 -3.96
N ALA A 88 13.84 -7.74 -2.80
CA ALA A 88 14.92 -8.72 -2.65
C ALA A 88 14.49 -10.18 -2.94
N HIS A 89 13.18 -10.44 -3.06
CA HIS A 89 12.67 -11.74 -3.51
C HIS A 89 12.70 -11.91 -5.04
N ALA A 90 12.95 -10.86 -5.82
CA ALA A 90 13.01 -10.98 -7.27
C ALA A 90 14.20 -11.85 -7.70
N ASP A 91 13.93 -12.83 -8.57
CA ASP A 91 14.95 -13.71 -9.16
C ASP A 91 14.51 -14.19 -10.55
N ASP A 92 15.30 -15.05 -11.19
CA ASP A 92 15.00 -15.58 -12.54
C ASP A 92 13.67 -16.34 -12.68
N ARG A 93 13.01 -16.68 -11.57
CA ARG A 93 11.72 -17.39 -11.51
C ARG A 93 10.59 -16.55 -10.93
N LEU A 94 10.91 -15.46 -10.24
CA LEU A 94 9.95 -14.59 -9.59
C LEU A 94 10.17 -13.13 -9.98
N ALA A 95 9.22 -12.60 -10.76
CA ALA A 95 9.11 -11.17 -10.98
C ALA A 95 8.30 -10.50 -9.86
N VAL A 96 8.74 -9.33 -9.43
CA VAL A 96 8.14 -8.56 -8.34
C VAL A 96 7.76 -7.17 -8.87
N ALA A 97 6.59 -6.69 -8.46
CA ALA A 97 6.15 -5.34 -8.79
C ALA A 97 5.67 -4.58 -7.56
N VAL A 98 6.02 -3.31 -7.48
CA VAL A 98 5.65 -2.39 -6.41
C VAL A 98 4.99 -1.15 -7.01
N PHE A 99 3.82 -0.80 -6.48
CA PHE A 99 3.04 0.34 -6.94
C PHE A 99 2.63 1.23 -5.78
N LEU A 100 2.86 2.54 -5.90
CA LEU A 100 2.26 3.51 -4.99
C LEU A 100 0.81 3.74 -5.43
N GLN A 101 -0.15 3.33 -4.61
CA GLN A 101 -1.57 3.35 -4.97
C GLN A 101 -2.17 4.76 -4.93
N PRO A 102 -3.16 5.07 -5.79
CA PRO A 102 -3.94 6.29 -5.68
C PRO A 102 -4.89 6.23 -4.48
N LEU A 103 -4.74 7.18 -3.56
CA LEU A 103 -5.63 7.37 -2.42
C LEU A 103 -6.29 8.75 -2.48
N VAL A 104 -7.48 8.86 -1.91
CA VAL A 104 -8.19 10.14 -1.85
C VAL A 104 -7.43 11.12 -0.96
N GLY A 105 -7.37 12.39 -1.38
CA GLY A 105 -6.75 13.45 -0.59
C GLY A 105 -5.22 13.45 -0.62
N THR A 106 -4.61 12.99 -1.71
CA THR A 106 -3.17 13.19 -1.96
C THR A 106 -2.93 14.45 -2.80
N ASP A 107 -1.74 15.04 -2.69
CA ASP A 107 -1.22 16.12 -3.55
C ASP A 107 -1.99 17.44 -3.54
N ASP A 108 -2.62 17.76 -2.40
CA ASP A 108 -3.45 18.96 -2.25
C ASP A 108 -4.56 19.06 -3.30
N THR A 109 -4.96 17.92 -3.89
CA THR A 109 -6.00 17.87 -4.91
C THR A 109 -7.32 18.33 -4.31
N ALA A 110 -7.97 19.28 -4.97
CA ALA A 110 -9.28 19.77 -4.54
C ALA A 110 -10.29 18.61 -4.54
N LEU A 111 -10.81 18.29 -3.36
CA LEU A 111 -11.84 17.26 -3.23
C LEU A 111 -13.15 17.73 -3.85
N SER A 112 -13.79 16.86 -4.64
CA SER A 112 -15.10 17.14 -5.23
C SER A 112 -16.18 17.31 -4.15
N ASP A 113 -17.27 17.97 -4.50
CA ASP A 113 -18.40 18.15 -3.57
C ASP A 113 -19.04 16.80 -3.19
N GLU A 114 -19.01 15.83 -4.09
CA GLU A 114 -19.45 14.46 -3.82
C GLU A 114 -18.59 13.79 -2.74
N VAL A 115 -17.27 13.90 -2.82
CA VAL A 115 -16.34 13.38 -1.79
C VAL A 115 -16.57 14.09 -0.45
N LYS A 116 -16.80 15.40 -0.45
CA LYS A 116 -17.10 16.16 0.77
C LYS A 116 -18.45 15.81 1.39
N ALA A 117 -19.41 15.37 0.57
CA ALA A 117 -20.73 14.93 1.02
C ALA A 117 -20.74 13.48 1.51
N ALA A 118 -19.67 12.72 1.31
CA ALA A 118 -19.59 11.33 1.72
C ALA A 118 -19.55 11.17 3.26
N TRP A 119 -20.17 10.11 3.77
CA TRP A 119 -20.27 9.85 5.22
C TRP A 119 -18.90 9.69 5.92
N TRP A 120 -17.88 9.26 5.17
CA TRP A 120 -16.50 9.08 5.65
C TRP A 120 -15.63 10.34 5.53
N TYR A 121 -16.17 11.45 5.02
CA TYR A 121 -15.41 12.70 4.86
C TYR A 121 -14.78 13.23 6.17
N PRO A 122 -15.44 13.15 7.35
CA PRO A 122 -14.82 13.57 8.60
C PRO A 122 -13.54 12.78 8.94
N GLU A 123 -13.50 11.48 8.65
CA GLU A 123 -12.32 10.63 8.82
C GLU A 123 -11.22 11.04 7.85
N LEU A 124 -11.56 11.22 6.55
CA LEU A 124 -10.59 11.73 5.57
C LEU A 124 -9.97 13.06 6.00
N LYS A 125 -10.78 14.00 6.50
CA LYS A 125 -10.30 15.32 6.93
C LYS A 125 -9.25 15.22 8.05
N ARG A 126 -9.35 14.23 8.94
CA ARG A 126 -8.36 13.97 9.99
C ARG A 126 -7.08 13.34 9.43
N GLU A 127 -7.20 12.49 8.41
CA GLU A 127 -6.06 11.77 7.82
C GLU A 127 -5.28 12.59 6.77
N ILE A 128 -5.94 13.54 6.10
CA ILE A 128 -5.38 14.21 4.92
C ILE A 128 -4.09 14.98 5.21
N SER A 129 -3.97 15.55 6.42
CA SER A 129 -2.77 16.25 6.87
C SER A 129 -1.54 15.34 6.97
N ASN A 130 -1.75 14.03 7.14
CA ASN A 130 -0.69 13.04 7.20
C ASN A 130 -0.44 12.39 5.84
N ARG A 131 -1.48 12.25 5.01
CA ARG A 131 -1.37 11.65 3.67
C ARG A 131 -0.48 12.46 2.74
N THR A 132 -0.67 13.77 2.65
CA THR A 132 0.13 14.62 1.76
C THR A 132 1.65 14.50 2.04
N PRO A 133 2.15 14.73 3.27
CA PRO A 133 3.59 14.61 3.53
C PRO A 133 4.10 13.17 3.39
N PHE A 134 3.30 12.16 3.77
CA PHE A 134 3.67 10.76 3.54
C PHE A 134 3.85 10.46 2.04
N TYR A 135 2.90 10.84 1.19
CA TYR A 135 2.98 10.57 -0.25
C TYR A 135 4.15 11.27 -0.91
N ARG A 136 4.44 12.52 -0.52
CA ARG A 136 5.64 13.24 -0.97
C ARG A 136 6.91 12.43 -0.67
N ASP A 137 7.04 11.94 0.55
CA ASP A 137 8.26 11.25 1.00
C ASP A 137 8.31 9.80 0.46
N ALA A 138 7.18 9.11 0.36
CA ALA A 138 7.06 7.77 -0.22
C ALA A 138 7.41 7.76 -1.71
N ARG A 139 7.05 8.80 -2.48
CA ARG A 139 7.49 8.94 -3.89
C ARG A 139 9.00 9.04 -4.03
N ARG A 140 9.65 9.78 -3.12
CA ARG A 140 11.13 9.85 -3.10
C ARG A 140 11.72 8.46 -2.87
N VAL A 141 11.21 7.72 -1.88
CA VAL A 141 11.63 6.34 -1.62
C VAL A 141 11.41 5.44 -2.83
N LEU A 142 10.24 5.54 -3.46
CA LEU A 142 9.90 4.74 -4.63
C LEU A 142 10.83 5.03 -5.82
N ALA A 143 11.16 6.30 -6.06
CA ALA A 143 12.12 6.72 -7.08
C ALA A 143 13.53 6.21 -6.77
N GLU A 144 13.97 6.26 -5.52
CA GLU A 144 15.26 5.70 -5.10
C GLU A 144 15.33 4.19 -5.31
N LEU A 145 14.29 3.45 -4.95
CA LEU A 145 14.20 2.00 -5.18
C LEU A 145 14.21 1.68 -6.68
N LYS A 146 13.45 2.44 -7.48
CA LYS A 146 13.41 2.31 -8.94
C LYS A 146 14.77 2.51 -9.58
N GLU A 147 15.53 3.53 -9.17
CA GLU A 147 16.87 3.77 -9.70
C GLU A 147 17.86 2.68 -9.28
N ARG A 148 17.77 2.17 -8.04
CA ARG A 148 18.64 1.08 -7.57
C ARG A 148 18.42 -0.22 -8.32
N SER A 149 17.18 -0.53 -8.67
CA SER A 149 16.80 -1.74 -9.43
C SER A 149 16.90 -1.56 -10.95
N ARG A 150 17.56 -0.50 -11.42
CA ARG A 150 17.66 -0.20 -12.85
C ARG A 150 18.44 -1.28 -13.58
N GLY A 151 17.77 -1.92 -14.54
CA GLY A 151 18.33 -3.02 -15.34
C GLY A 151 17.96 -4.42 -14.84
N GLU A 152 17.32 -4.53 -13.68
CA GLU A 152 16.76 -5.78 -13.18
C GLU A 152 15.45 -6.08 -13.93
N ARG A 153 15.47 -7.09 -14.79
CA ARG A 153 14.33 -7.40 -15.68
C ARG A 153 13.12 -7.95 -14.93
N GLN A 154 13.30 -8.37 -13.70
CA GLN A 154 12.28 -9.00 -12.86
C GLN A 154 11.60 -8.01 -11.92
N ILE A 155 12.03 -6.74 -11.90
CA ILE A 155 11.48 -5.72 -11.01
C ILE A 155 10.72 -4.67 -11.81
N CYS A 156 9.50 -4.35 -11.37
CA CYS A 156 8.74 -3.22 -11.88
C CYS A 156 8.29 -2.31 -10.74
N ILE A 157 8.65 -1.04 -10.81
CA ILE A 157 8.32 -0.05 -9.78
C ILE A 157 7.70 1.16 -10.46
N ALA A 158 6.48 1.53 -10.05
CA ALA A 158 5.78 2.67 -10.61
C ALA A 158 4.92 3.41 -9.58
N ASP A 159 4.86 4.73 -9.73
CA ASP A 159 3.92 5.56 -8.99
C ASP A 159 2.59 5.59 -9.75
N LEU A 160 1.52 5.15 -9.11
CA LEU A 160 0.15 5.17 -9.65
C LEU A 160 -0.74 6.16 -8.92
N SER A 161 -0.18 7.00 -8.03
CA SER A 161 -0.94 7.90 -7.18
C SER A 161 -1.76 8.95 -7.97
N ASP A 162 -1.35 9.24 -9.21
CA ASP A 162 -2.02 10.19 -10.10
C ASP A 162 -3.10 9.57 -11.00
N THR A 163 -3.36 8.26 -10.88
CA THR A 163 -4.27 7.49 -11.76
C THR A 163 -5.66 8.12 -11.91
N PHE A 164 -6.15 8.81 -10.89
CA PHE A 164 -7.50 9.40 -10.89
C PHE A 164 -7.53 10.91 -11.14
N ARG A 165 -6.41 11.55 -11.51
CA ARG A 165 -6.35 13.02 -11.69
C ARG A 165 -7.42 13.56 -12.63
N ASP A 166 -7.71 12.84 -13.71
CA ASP A 166 -8.66 13.24 -14.75
C ASP A 166 -9.97 12.42 -14.72
N VAL A 167 -10.19 11.63 -13.67
CA VAL A 167 -11.39 10.80 -13.52
C VAL A 167 -12.48 11.59 -12.81
N THR A 168 -13.60 11.77 -13.50
CA THR A 168 -14.76 12.53 -12.99
C THR A 168 -15.81 11.66 -12.30
N GLU A 169 -15.75 10.35 -12.47
CA GLU A 169 -16.64 9.37 -11.85
C GLU A 169 -16.25 9.11 -10.39
N THR A 170 -17.20 8.67 -9.57
CA THR A 170 -16.97 8.24 -8.19
C THR A 170 -16.15 6.95 -8.15
N VAL A 171 -14.92 7.00 -7.63
CA VAL A 171 -14.01 5.84 -7.61
C VAL A 171 -13.66 5.34 -6.21
N TYR A 172 -13.92 6.11 -5.15
CA TYR A 172 -13.61 5.77 -3.77
C TYR A 172 -14.84 5.34 -2.99
N ALA A 173 -14.76 4.19 -2.34
CA ALA A 173 -15.80 3.69 -1.44
C ALA A 173 -15.69 4.30 -0.04
N ASP A 174 -14.45 4.52 0.41
CA ASP A 174 -14.09 5.22 1.65
C ASP A 174 -12.69 5.85 1.52
N THR A 175 -12.04 6.18 2.64
CA THR A 175 -10.73 6.82 2.64
C THR A 175 -9.62 5.94 2.05
N GLY A 176 -9.77 4.61 2.02
CA GLY A 176 -8.72 3.65 1.62
C GLY A 176 -9.13 2.65 0.54
N HIS A 177 -10.43 2.51 0.25
CA HIS A 177 -10.95 1.50 -0.65
C HIS A 177 -11.55 2.10 -1.92
N LEU A 178 -11.45 1.34 -3.02
CA LEU A 178 -11.99 1.70 -4.32
C LEU A 178 -13.30 0.97 -4.60
N PHE A 179 -14.21 1.65 -5.29
CA PHE A 179 -15.35 1.01 -5.96
C PHE A 179 -14.89 0.12 -7.13
N PRO A 180 -15.75 -0.77 -7.65
CA PRO A 180 -15.39 -1.65 -8.77
C PRO A 180 -14.84 -0.91 -10.01
N ASN A 181 -15.38 0.27 -10.34
CA ASN A 181 -14.87 1.10 -11.44
C ASN A 181 -13.47 1.66 -11.14
N GLY A 182 -13.22 2.15 -9.92
CA GLY A 182 -11.89 2.58 -9.47
C GLY A 182 -10.85 1.46 -9.58
N ASN A 183 -11.20 0.26 -9.10
CA ASN A 183 -10.35 -0.93 -9.23
C ASN A 183 -10.06 -1.29 -10.69
N ARG A 184 -11.05 -1.18 -11.58
CA ARG A 184 -10.88 -1.44 -13.02
C ARG A 184 -9.86 -0.48 -13.65
N ILE A 185 -9.93 0.80 -13.30
CA ILE A 185 -9.02 1.84 -13.83
C ILE A 185 -7.59 1.59 -13.31
N VAL A 186 -7.41 1.33 -12.01
CA VAL A 186 -6.10 1.02 -11.43
C VAL A 186 -5.53 -0.26 -12.02
N ALA A 187 -6.33 -1.31 -12.19
CA ALA A 187 -5.88 -2.56 -12.80
C ALA A 187 -5.39 -2.36 -14.24
N ALA A 188 -6.07 -1.52 -15.02
CA ALA A 188 -5.60 -1.15 -16.37
C ALA A 188 -4.25 -0.43 -16.31
N ARG A 189 -4.08 0.52 -15.39
CA ARG A 189 -2.81 1.24 -15.20
C ARG A 189 -1.68 0.32 -14.75
N VAL A 190 -1.95 -0.62 -13.83
CA VAL A 190 -1.00 -1.66 -13.39
C VAL A 190 -0.56 -2.51 -14.58
N LEU A 191 -1.50 -2.96 -15.42
CA LEU A 191 -1.17 -3.76 -16.60
C LEU A 191 -0.30 -2.98 -17.60
N ASP A 192 -0.57 -1.69 -17.79
CA ASP A 192 0.24 -0.82 -18.63
C ASP A 192 1.68 -0.67 -18.09
N GLU A 193 1.83 -0.47 -16.78
CA GLU A 193 3.16 -0.38 -16.16
C GLU A 193 3.91 -1.72 -16.23
N LEU A 194 3.26 -2.83 -15.90
CA LEU A 194 3.84 -4.17 -16.03
C LEU A 194 4.28 -4.47 -17.47
N ALA A 195 3.49 -4.06 -18.47
CA ALA A 195 3.84 -4.22 -19.87
C ALA A 195 5.03 -3.34 -20.27
N SER A 196 5.08 -2.10 -19.77
CA SER A 196 6.21 -1.18 -20.01
C SER A 196 7.53 -1.69 -19.40
N CYS A 197 7.44 -2.40 -18.28
CA CYS A 197 8.56 -3.10 -17.65
C CYS A 197 8.94 -4.41 -18.37
N GLY A 198 8.14 -4.87 -19.33
CA GLY A 198 8.34 -6.14 -20.04
C GLY A 198 7.98 -7.38 -19.23
N LEU A 199 7.23 -7.25 -18.13
CA LEU A 199 6.82 -8.36 -17.27
C LEU A 199 5.57 -9.09 -17.78
N VAL A 200 4.74 -8.40 -18.58
CA VAL A 200 3.54 -8.99 -19.21
C VAL A 200 3.42 -8.53 -20.65
N VAL A 201 2.76 -9.34 -21.49
CA VAL A 201 2.37 -8.93 -22.84
C VAL A 201 0.96 -8.36 -22.78
N LYS A 202 0.79 -7.11 -23.20
CA LYS A 202 -0.55 -6.52 -23.31
C LYS A 202 -1.31 -7.23 -24.44
N PRO A 203 -2.51 -7.77 -24.21
CA PRO A 203 -3.33 -8.31 -25.29
C PRO A 203 -3.62 -7.20 -26.31
N ALA A 204 -3.53 -7.51 -27.60
CA ALA A 204 -3.89 -6.58 -28.65
C ALA A 204 -5.35 -6.12 -28.48
N PRO A 205 -5.65 -4.84 -28.78
CA PRO A 205 -7.01 -4.29 -28.65
C PRO A 205 -8.04 -5.01 -29.52
#